data_AF-A0A355CCU8-F1
#
_entry.id   AF-A0A355CCU8-F1
#
_cell.length_a   1.000
_cell.length_b   1.000
_cell.length_c   1.000
_cell.angle_alpha   90.00
_cell.angle_beta   90.00
_cell.angle_gamma   90.00
#
_symmetry.space_group_name_H-M   'P 1'
#
loop_
_entity.id
_entity.type
_entity.pdbx_description
1 polymer ?
#
loop_
_entity_poly.entity_id
_entity_poly.type
_entity_poly.pdbx_seq_one_letter_code
_entity_poly.pdbx_strand_id
1 'polypeptide(L)'
;TPTSTPTSTPTSTSTPTSTSTDRVQIIEPKDNSFFDNQQGEIDLKVAFLRPKKDEYLWIVNNPAGSKDWYPKCNLEDRICGTPIKEDVWLYKYWIKNGRGIHRIHIVSANKSANLAFKNYLSKALETGDWPAEPLPGGAYSLTKVTITVE
;
A
#
# COMPACT_ATOMS: atom_id res chain seq x y z
N THR A 1 48.39 -35.63 27.32
CA THR A 1 47.02 -35.45 26.80
C THR A 1 46.71 -33.95 26.86
N PRO A 2 46.56 -33.24 25.74
CA PRO A 2 46.25 -31.81 25.78
C PRO A 2 44.73 -31.61 25.87
N THR A 3 44.31 -30.72 26.77
CA THR A 3 42.91 -30.31 26.98
C THR A 3 42.47 -29.38 25.85
N SER A 4 41.41 -29.73 25.14
CA SER A 4 40.79 -28.90 24.11
C SER A 4 39.86 -27.86 24.72
N THR A 5 40.15 -26.58 24.50
CA THR A 5 39.26 -25.45 24.81
C THR A 5 38.07 -25.44 23.84
N PRO A 6 36.81 -25.26 24.29
CA PRO A 6 35.69 -25.11 23.38
C PRO A 6 35.68 -23.69 22.78
N THR A 7 35.83 -23.61 21.47
CA THR A 7 35.61 -22.38 20.70
C THR A 7 34.12 -22.05 20.70
N SER A 8 33.76 -20.93 21.33
CA SER A 8 32.40 -20.38 21.28
C SER A 8 32.07 -19.90 19.87
N THR A 9 31.10 -20.54 19.24
CA THR A 9 30.47 -20.09 17.98
C THR A 9 29.78 -18.75 18.22
N PRO A 10 29.99 -17.72 17.39
CA PRO A 10 29.19 -16.50 17.50
C PRO A 10 27.76 -16.83 17.07
N THR A 11 26.84 -16.81 18.02
CA THR A 11 25.41 -16.82 17.73
C THR A 11 25.09 -15.53 16.99
N SER A 12 24.94 -15.63 15.66
CA SER A 12 24.34 -14.58 14.85
C SER A 12 22.90 -14.40 15.30
N THR A 13 22.67 -13.49 16.24
CA THR A 13 21.34 -12.99 16.56
C THR A 13 20.85 -12.25 15.31
N SER A 14 20.12 -12.96 14.46
CA SER A 14 19.28 -12.31 13.46
C SER A 14 18.22 -11.53 14.21
N THR A 15 18.45 -10.23 14.38
CA THR A 15 17.43 -9.29 14.81
C THR A 15 16.21 -9.52 13.92
N PRO A 16 15.03 -9.85 14.46
CA PRO A 16 13.82 -9.84 13.66
C PRO A 16 13.63 -8.39 13.24
N THR A 17 13.82 -8.09 11.95
CA THR A 17 13.38 -6.83 11.35
C THR A 17 11.88 -6.77 11.59
N SER A 18 11.45 -6.04 12.62
CA SER A 18 10.02 -5.81 12.85
C SER A 18 9.50 -5.10 11.61
N THR A 19 8.76 -5.80 10.78
CA THR A 19 8.13 -5.24 9.61
C THR A 19 7.14 -4.18 10.08
N SER A 20 7.43 -2.95 9.65
CA SER A 20 6.76 -1.66 9.85
C SER A 20 5.25 -1.65 9.55
N THR A 21 4.48 -2.51 10.20
CA THR A 21 3.00 -2.53 10.14
C THR A 21 2.38 -1.65 11.23
N ASP A 22 3.15 -1.32 12.27
CA ASP A 22 2.69 -0.47 13.39
C ASP A 22 2.44 1.00 13.01
N ARG A 23 2.74 1.44 11.79
CA ARG A 23 2.66 2.86 11.39
C ARG A 23 1.48 3.21 10.50
N VAL A 24 0.98 2.25 9.73
CA VAL A 24 -0.16 2.49 8.84
C VAL A 24 -1.05 1.27 8.88
N GLN A 25 -2.32 1.50 9.18
CA GLN A 25 -3.31 0.44 9.28
C GLN A 25 -4.53 0.78 8.43
N ILE A 26 -4.94 -0.18 7.60
CA ILE A 26 -6.27 -0.15 7.00
C ILE A 26 -7.24 -0.68 8.06
N ILE A 27 -8.13 0.20 8.51
CA ILE A 27 -9.16 -0.12 9.53
C ILE A 27 -10.35 -0.80 8.86
N GLU A 28 -10.74 -0.29 7.69
CA GLU A 28 -11.84 -0.79 6.87
C GLU A 28 -11.52 -0.64 5.38
N PRO A 29 -12.09 -1.48 4.50
CA PRO A 29 -13.01 -2.57 4.84
C PRO A 29 -12.25 -3.79 5.38
N LYS A 30 -12.88 -4.57 6.27
CA LYS A 30 -12.30 -5.84 6.77
C LYS A 30 -12.74 -7.05 5.94
N ASP A 31 -13.76 -6.88 5.12
CA ASP A 31 -14.40 -7.89 4.27
C ASP A 31 -15.21 -7.21 3.15
N ASN A 32 -15.97 -8.00 2.38
CA ASN A 32 -16.80 -7.52 1.28
C ASN A 32 -18.05 -6.73 1.72
N SER A 33 -18.21 -6.36 3.00
CA SER A 33 -19.44 -5.75 3.52
C SER A 33 -19.72 -4.32 3.01
N PHE A 34 -18.83 -3.73 2.23
CA PHE A 34 -18.89 -2.34 1.75
C PHE A 34 -19.16 -2.20 0.25
N PHE A 35 -19.38 -3.31 -0.48
CA PHE A 35 -19.91 -3.22 -1.83
C PHE A 35 -21.37 -2.84 -1.75
N ASP A 36 -21.67 -1.54 -1.78
CA ASP A 36 -23.03 -1.13 -2.09
C ASP A 36 -23.30 -1.52 -3.55
N ASN A 37 -24.28 -2.39 -3.70
CA ASN A 37 -24.60 -3.11 -4.93
C ASN A 37 -25.06 -2.11 -6.01
N GLN A 38 -24.10 -1.52 -6.74
CA GLN A 38 -24.21 -1.15 -8.18
C GLN A 38 -23.04 -0.34 -8.76
N GLN A 39 -22.06 0.16 -7.97
CA GLN A 39 -21.09 1.14 -8.49
C GLN A 39 -19.59 0.88 -8.23
N GLY A 40 -19.21 -0.18 -7.50
CA GLY A 40 -17.79 -0.55 -7.33
C GLY A 40 -16.98 0.46 -6.49
N GLU A 41 -17.65 1.32 -5.71
CA GLU A 41 -17.03 2.20 -4.72
C GLU A 41 -16.78 1.43 -3.41
N ILE A 42 -15.64 1.71 -2.78
CA ILE A 42 -15.19 1.11 -1.54
C ILE A 42 -14.70 2.22 -0.63
N ASP A 43 -15.30 2.31 0.54
CA ASP A 43 -14.84 3.19 1.61
C ASP A 43 -13.64 2.54 2.32
N LEU A 44 -12.44 3.10 2.11
CA LEU A 44 -11.20 2.66 2.73
C LEU A 44 -10.85 3.59 3.89
N LYS A 45 -11.04 3.15 5.13
CA LYS A 45 -10.60 3.89 6.33
C LYS A 45 -9.17 3.52 6.67
N VAL A 46 -8.29 4.51 6.72
CA VAL A 46 -6.87 4.32 7.00
C VAL A 46 -6.45 5.17 8.18
N ALA A 47 -5.76 4.55 9.14
CA ALA A 47 -5.04 5.25 10.20
C ALA A 47 -3.57 5.41 9.81
N PHE A 48 -3.03 6.62 10.01
CA PHE A 48 -1.64 6.97 9.73
C PHE A 48 -0.94 7.48 10.99
N LEU A 49 0.09 6.77 11.43
CA LEU A 49 1.15 7.38 12.20
C LEU A 49 2.15 7.97 11.19
N ARG A 50 2.26 9.31 11.21
CA ARG A 50 2.90 10.17 10.19
C ARG A 50 4.04 9.52 9.38
N PRO A 51 4.12 9.81 8.06
CA PRO A 51 5.23 9.37 7.23
C PRO A 51 6.60 9.78 7.82
N LYS A 52 7.63 8.97 7.58
CA LYS A 52 8.99 9.34 7.94
C LYS A 52 9.39 10.51 7.05
N LYS A 53 10.39 11.26 7.49
CA LYS A 53 11.02 12.25 6.62
C LYS A 53 11.45 11.57 5.31
N ASP A 54 11.10 12.17 4.17
CA ASP A 54 11.41 11.71 2.82
C ASP A 54 10.73 10.38 2.38
N GLU A 55 9.67 9.97 3.07
CA GLU A 55 8.82 8.82 2.74
C GLU A 55 7.43 9.27 2.28
N TYR A 56 7.02 8.87 1.08
CA TYR A 56 5.71 9.20 0.51
C TYR A 56 4.79 7.98 0.58
N LEU A 57 3.55 8.17 1.04
CA LEU A 57 2.59 7.07 1.16
C LEU A 57 1.55 7.12 0.04
N TRP A 58 1.27 5.96 -0.56
CA TRP A 58 0.37 5.82 -1.69
C TRP A 58 -0.66 4.72 -1.48
N ILE A 59 -1.90 4.96 -1.88
CA ILE A 59 -2.90 3.91 -2.10
C ILE A 59 -2.74 3.39 -3.53
N VAL A 60 -2.55 2.09 -3.66
CA VAL A 60 -2.29 1.42 -4.94
C VAL A 60 -3.12 0.14 -5.03
N ASN A 61 -3.77 -0.09 -6.17
CA ASN A 61 -4.45 -1.35 -6.45
C ASN A 61 -3.55 -2.28 -7.25
N ASN A 62 -3.49 -3.54 -6.83
CA ASN A 62 -2.85 -4.64 -7.54
C ASN A 62 -3.85 -5.79 -7.70
N PRO A 63 -4.37 -6.03 -8.91
CA PRO A 63 -5.19 -7.21 -9.18
C PRO A 63 -4.43 -8.50 -8.91
N ALA A 64 -5.07 -9.50 -8.32
CA ALA A 64 -4.42 -10.77 -8.00
C ALA A 64 -3.95 -11.49 -9.27
N GLY A 65 -2.73 -12.04 -9.25
CA GLY A 65 -2.14 -12.71 -10.40
C GLY A 65 -1.56 -11.75 -11.45
N SER A 66 -1.70 -10.44 -11.26
CA SER A 66 -1.13 -9.41 -12.13
C SER A 66 0.17 -8.83 -11.52
N LYS A 67 1.07 -8.41 -12.42
CA LYS A 67 2.28 -7.65 -12.06
C LYS A 67 2.02 -6.15 -11.97
N ASP A 68 0.78 -5.72 -12.18
CA ASP A 68 0.41 -4.34 -12.49
C ASP A 68 0.01 -3.59 -11.22
N TRP A 69 0.47 -2.36 -11.10
CA TRP A 69 0.24 -1.51 -9.93
C TRP A 69 -0.38 -0.19 -10.37
N TYR A 70 -1.60 0.06 -9.89
CA TYR A 70 -2.41 1.21 -10.26
C TYR A 70 -2.47 2.21 -9.10
N PRO A 71 -1.57 3.21 -9.05
CA PRO A 71 -1.61 4.23 -8.01
C PRO A 71 -2.89 5.05 -8.14
N LYS A 72 -3.51 5.40 -7.02
CA LYS A 72 -4.72 6.24 -6.99
C LYS A 72 -4.52 7.55 -6.25
N CYS A 73 -3.93 7.49 -5.07
CA CYS A 73 -3.85 8.65 -4.20
C CYS A 73 -2.51 8.69 -3.48
N ASN A 74 -1.87 9.85 -3.50
CA ASN A 74 -0.82 10.18 -2.55
C ASN A 74 -1.47 10.70 -1.27
N LEU A 75 -1.13 10.10 -0.15
CA LEU A 75 -1.76 10.36 1.14
C LEU A 75 -1.33 11.69 1.76
N GLU A 76 -0.18 12.24 1.33
CA GLU A 76 0.24 13.61 1.68
C GLU A 76 -0.59 14.66 0.95
N ASP A 77 -1.01 14.35 -0.28
CA ASP A 77 -1.91 15.16 -1.08
C ASP A 77 -3.33 14.89 -0.54
N ARG A 78 -3.66 15.54 0.60
CA ARG A 78 -4.93 15.46 1.38
C ARG A 78 -6.23 15.65 0.57
N ILE A 79 -6.13 15.81 -0.74
CA ILE A 79 -7.19 15.99 -1.72
C ILE A 79 -8.03 14.72 -1.87
N CYS A 80 -7.44 13.52 -1.74
CA CYS A 80 -8.16 12.28 -2.01
C CYS A 80 -8.70 11.53 -0.79
N GLY A 81 -8.59 12.10 0.41
CA GLY A 81 -9.23 11.57 1.61
C GLY A 81 -9.93 12.65 2.44
N THR A 82 -10.87 12.24 3.28
CA THR A 82 -11.55 13.11 4.25
C THR A 82 -11.11 12.73 5.66
N PRO A 83 -10.60 13.67 6.48
CA PRO A 83 -10.25 13.35 7.86
C PRO A 83 -11.52 13.05 8.67
N ILE A 84 -11.54 11.93 9.40
CA ILE A 84 -12.65 11.58 10.30
C ILE A 84 -12.28 11.84 11.77
N LYS A 85 -11.04 11.51 12.15
CA LYS A 85 -10.47 11.74 13.49
C LYS A 85 -8.99 12.12 13.36
N GLU A 86 -8.36 12.51 14.47
CA GLU A 86 -6.91 12.67 14.52
C GLU A 86 -6.24 11.42 13.94
N ASP A 87 -5.39 11.62 12.94
CA ASP A 87 -4.64 10.57 12.25
C ASP A 87 -5.46 9.47 11.54
N VAL A 88 -6.78 9.64 11.39
CA VAL A 88 -7.67 8.69 10.67
C VAL A 88 -8.42 9.37 9.53
N TRP A 89 -8.29 8.79 8.34
CA TRP A 89 -8.80 9.34 7.09
C TRP A 89 -9.66 8.32 6.34
N LEU A 90 -10.72 8.81 5.70
CA LEU A 90 -11.57 8.05 4.79
C LEU A 90 -11.14 8.32 3.35
N TYR A 91 -10.83 7.27 2.61
CA TYR A 91 -10.55 7.34 1.17
C TYR A 91 -11.63 6.58 0.41
N LYS A 92 -12.31 7.27 -0.50
CA LYS A 92 -13.26 6.65 -1.41
C LYS A 92 -12.50 6.07 -2.59
N TYR A 93 -12.41 4.74 -2.64
CA TYR A 93 -11.70 4.01 -3.68
C TYR A 93 -12.70 3.43 -4.69
N TRP A 94 -12.46 3.65 -5.98
CA TRP A 94 -13.31 3.11 -7.05
C TRP A 94 -12.60 1.97 -7.78
N ILE A 95 -13.14 0.74 -7.68
CA ILE A 95 -12.77 -0.38 -8.53
C ILE A 95 -13.70 -0.38 -9.74
N LYS A 96 -13.18 0.08 -10.88
CA LYS A 96 -13.93 0.12 -12.14
C LYS A 96 -14.17 -1.30 -12.67
N ASN A 97 -15.37 -1.85 -12.43
CA ASN A 97 -16.01 -3.03 -13.08
C ASN A 97 -15.09 -4.19 -13.51
N GLY A 98 -14.05 -4.47 -12.73
CA GLY A 98 -13.24 -5.67 -12.88
C GLY A 98 -13.71 -6.69 -11.86
N ARG A 99 -14.44 -7.71 -12.29
CA ARG A 99 -14.68 -8.88 -11.43
C ARG A 99 -13.32 -9.50 -11.09
N GLY A 100 -13.18 -9.97 -9.85
CA GLY A 100 -11.99 -10.66 -9.40
C GLY A 100 -11.44 -10.16 -8.07
N ILE A 101 -10.24 -10.63 -7.75
CA ILE A 101 -9.58 -10.34 -6.49
C ILE A 101 -8.68 -9.13 -6.67
N HIS A 102 -8.94 -8.08 -5.91
CA HIS A 102 -8.17 -6.85 -5.84
C HIS A 102 -7.42 -6.77 -4.52
N ARG A 103 -6.15 -6.38 -4.59
CA ARG A 103 -5.34 -6.09 -3.40
C ARG A 103 -5.12 -4.59 -3.36
N ILE A 104 -5.71 -3.93 -2.37
CA ILE A 104 -5.48 -2.50 -2.14
C ILE A 104 -4.34 -2.39 -1.14
N HIS A 105 -3.21 -1.88 -1.61
CA HIS A 105 -1.99 -1.71 -0.84
C HIS A 105 -1.85 -0.28 -0.37
N ILE A 106 -1.34 -0.10 0.86
CA ILE A 106 -0.59 1.11 1.19
C ILE A 106 0.88 0.83 0.90
N VAL A 107 1.48 1.71 0.10
CA VAL A 107 2.85 1.62 -0.37
C VAL A 107 3.65 2.79 0.18
N SER A 108 4.82 2.49 0.74
CA SER A 108 5.86 3.50 0.99
C SER A 108 6.69 3.66 -0.27
N ALA A 109 6.98 4.90 -0.64
CA ALA A 109 7.77 5.27 -1.80
C ALA A 109 8.84 6.29 -1.41
N ASN A 110 10.07 6.10 -1.90
CA ASN A 110 11.08 7.15 -1.85
C ASN A 110 10.75 8.27 -2.87
N LYS A 111 11.57 9.33 -2.91
CA LYS A 111 11.40 10.46 -3.83
C LYS A 111 11.29 10.07 -5.31
N SER A 112 12.07 9.07 -5.76
CA SER A 112 12.05 8.63 -7.17
C SER A 112 10.79 7.84 -7.50
N ALA A 113 10.40 6.90 -6.64
CA ALA A 113 9.15 6.15 -6.80
C ALA A 113 7.90 7.05 -6.69
N ASN A 114 7.94 8.06 -5.81
CA ASN A 114 6.88 9.07 -5.72
C ASN A 114 6.71 9.83 -7.04
N LEU A 115 7.81 10.26 -7.66
CA LEU A 115 7.77 10.91 -8.97
C LEU A 115 7.20 9.98 -10.05
N ALA A 116 7.60 8.70 -10.04
CA ALA A 116 7.06 7.70 -10.97
C ALA A 116 5.54 7.55 -10.83
N PHE A 117 5.03 7.44 -9.59
CA PHE A 117 3.58 7.38 -9.35
C PHE A 117 2.85 8.66 -9.78
N LYS A 118 3.40 9.85 -9.51
CA LYS A 118 2.80 11.12 -9.97
C LYS A 118 2.74 11.18 -11.50
N ASN A 119 3.80 10.79 -12.20
CA ASN A 119 3.84 10.77 -13.65
C ASN A 119 2.86 9.76 -14.24
N TYR A 120 2.79 8.55 -13.66
CA TYR A 120 1.81 7.53 -14.03
C TYR A 120 0.39 8.09 -13.92
N LEU A 121 0.03 8.64 -12.75
CA LEU A 121 -1.31 9.15 -12.49
C LEU A 121 -1.66 10.32 -13.41
N SER A 122 -0.73 11.26 -13.61
CA SER A 122 -0.90 12.38 -14.54
C SER A 122 -1.19 11.90 -15.96
N LYS A 123 -0.39 10.96 -16.46
CA LYS A 123 -0.57 10.39 -17.80
C LYS A 123 -1.90 9.66 -17.93
N ALA A 124 -2.25 8.83 -16.93
CA ALA A 124 -3.50 8.07 -16.95
C ALA A 124 -4.75 8.95 -16.90
N LEU A 125 -4.69 10.07 -16.18
CA LEU A 125 -5.77 11.06 -16.15
C LEU A 125 -5.85 11.87 -17.45
N GLU A 126 -4.71 12.16 -18.08
CA GLU A 126 -4.64 12.89 -19.36
C GLU A 126 -5.16 12.03 -20.53
N THR A 127 -4.75 10.77 -20.62
CA THR A 127 -5.10 9.89 -21.75
C THR A 127 -6.36 9.08 -21.51
N GLY A 128 -6.78 8.91 -20.25
CA GLY A 128 -7.83 7.97 -19.86
C GLY A 128 -7.38 6.50 -19.82
N ASP A 129 -6.13 6.21 -20.21
CA ASP A 129 -5.56 4.86 -20.24
C ASP A 129 -4.79 4.56 -18.95
N TRP A 130 -4.99 3.36 -18.41
CA TRP A 130 -4.32 2.90 -17.19
C TRP A 130 -3.35 1.76 -17.53
N PRO A 131 -2.12 2.07 -17.97
CA PRO A 131 -1.19 1.05 -18.47
C PRO A 131 -0.75 0.09 -17.37
N ALA A 132 -0.52 -1.15 -17.74
CA ALA A 132 0.02 -2.19 -16.87
C ALA A 132 1.52 -1.94 -16.61
N GLU A 133 1.87 -1.47 -15.41
CA GLU A 133 3.26 -1.20 -15.01
C GLU A 133 3.62 -1.90 -13.68
N PRO A 134 4.86 -2.40 -13.54
CA PRO A 134 5.33 -2.98 -12.28
C PRO A 134 5.48 -1.91 -11.20
N LEU A 135 5.56 -2.36 -9.94
CA LEU A 135 5.86 -1.45 -8.83
C LEU A 135 7.22 -0.75 -9.08
N PRO A 136 7.29 0.59 -9.02
CA PRO A 136 8.53 1.30 -9.30
C PRO A 136 9.61 0.96 -8.26
N GLY A 137 10.86 0.92 -8.71
CA GLY A 137 12.00 0.73 -7.82
C GLY A 137 12.04 1.80 -6.73
N GLY A 138 12.24 1.37 -5.47
CA GLY A 138 12.19 2.27 -4.31
C GLY A 138 10.79 2.43 -3.69
N ALA A 139 9.80 1.66 -4.16
CA ALA A 139 8.52 1.47 -3.48
C ALA A 139 8.39 0.06 -2.88
N TYR A 140 7.71 -0.05 -1.75
CA TYR A 140 7.38 -1.33 -1.11
C TYR A 140 6.04 -1.26 -0.37
N SER A 141 5.33 -2.39 -0.31
CA SER A 141 4.04 -2.46 0.39
C SER A 141 4.25 -2.51 1.91
N LEU A 142 3.51 -1.67 2.62
CA LEU A 142 3.45 -1.65 4.10
C LEU A 142 2.35 -2.56 4.62
N THR A 143 1.15 -2.41 4.06
CA THR A 143 -0.03 -3.18 4.41
C THR A 143 -0.93 -3.33 3.18
N LYS A 144 -1.87 -4.27 3.24
CA LYS A 144 -2.86 -4.48 2.20
C LYS A 144 -4.16 -5.01 2.76
N VAL A 145 -5.25 -4.71 2.07
CA VAL A 145 -6.53 -5.41 2.19
C VAL A 145 -6.80 -6.14 0.89
N THR A 146 -7.34 -7.36 0.99
CA THR A 146 -7.79 -8.12 -0.17
C THR A 146 -9.29 -7.99 -0.25
N ILE A 147 -9.79 -7.68 -1.44
CA ILE A 147 -11.19 -7.41 -1.72
C ILE A 147 -11.59 -8.24 -2.91
N THR A 148 -12.70 -8.97 -2.82
CA THR A 148 -13.23 -9.77 -3.93
C THR A 148 -14.45 -9.09 -4.51
N VAL A 149 -14.39 -8.73 -5.79
CA VAL A 149 -15.49 -8.16 -6.56
C VAL A 149 -16.15 -9.29 -7.36
N GLU A 150 -17.42 -9.57 -7.10
CA GLU A 150 -18.21 -10.62 -7.78
C GLU A 150 -19.04 -10.09 -8.95
#